data_AF-A0A845Y406-F1
#
_entry.id   AF-A0A845Y406-F1
#
_cell.length_a   1.000
_cell.length_b   1.000
_cell.length_c   1.000
_cell.angle_alpha   90.00
_cell.angle_beta   90.00
_cell.angle_gamma   90.00
#
_symmetry.space_group_name_H-M   'P 1'
#
loop_
_entity.id
_entity.type
_entity.pdbx_description
1 polymer ?
#
loop_
_entity_poly.entity_id
_entity_poly.type
_entity_poly.pdbx_seq_one_letter_code
_entity_poly.pdbx_strand_id
1 'polypeptide(L)'
;MSNIQSGVVTVGNQNGTTFAKEVTINFPQPFPTTPTVVANTLQEPSLPPIPDAFAVSIVSVSPQQAVARVYRVDVSPPQSGGWAQNLQLGWIARA
;
A
#
# COMPACT_ATOMS: atom_id res chain seq x y z
N MET A 1 -1.55 8.83 -26.16
CA MET A 1 -0.50 7.83 -25.86
C MET A 1 -0.82 7.30 -24.47
N SER A 2 -0.82 5.98 -24.27
CA SER A 2 -1.08 5.41 -22.94
C SER A 2 0.25 5.28 -22.21
N ASN A 3 0.34 5.86 -21.02
CA ASN A 3 1.54 5.77 -20.18
C ASN A 3 1.25 4.77 -19.07
N ILE A 4 2.21 3.89 -18.79
CA ILE A 4 2.15 2.94 -17.67
C ILE A 4 3.30 3.30 -16.74
N GLN A 5 3.00 3.42 -15.45
CA GLN A 5 3.99 3.60 -14.40
C GLN A 5 3.76 2.54 -13.33
N SER A 6 4.82 2.05 -12.71
CA SER A 6 4.75 1.05 -11.64
C SER A 6 5.89 1.24 -10.67
N GLY A 7 5.74 0.70 -9.46
CA GLY A 7 6.80 0.73 -8.47
C GLY A 7 6.42 0.02 -7.19
N VAL A 8 7.28 0.18 -6.20
CA VAL A 8 7.06 -0.25 -4.82
C VAL A 8 7.18 0.97 -3.92
N VAL A 9 6.25 1.15 -3.00
CA VAL A 9 6.33 2.15 -1.93
C VAL A 9 6.36 1.47 -0.57
N THR A 10 7.16 2.00 0.35
CA THR A 10 7.19 1.52 1.72
C THR A 10 5.96 2.05 2.46
N VAL A 11 5.11 1.13 2.95
CA VAL A 11 4.03 1.45 3.89
C VAL A 11 4.62 1.59 5.30
N GLY A 12 5.63 0.77 5.60
CA GLY A 12 6.37 0.75 6.87
C GLY A 12 5.63 -0.06 7.94
N ASN A 13 6.20 -0.06 9.14
CA ASN A 13 5.61 -0.75 10.28
C ASN A 13 4.45 0.07 10.89
N GLN A 14 3.52 -0.61 11.58
CA GLN A 14 2.47 -0.03 12.39
C GLN A 14 2.52 -0.64 13.80
N ASN A 15 2.92 0.17 14.79
CA ASN A 15 2.92 -0.21 16.19
C ASN A 15 1.63 0.31 16.86
N GLY A 16 0.95 -0.52 17.65
CA GLY A 16 -0.20 -0.10 18.46
C GLY A 16 -1.53 -0.76 18.06
N THR A 17 -2.64 -0.08 18.38
CA THR A 17 -4.02 -0.58 18.21
C THR A 17 -4.67 -0.18 16.89
N THR A 18 -3.97 0.62 16.07
CA THR A 18 -4.50 1.06 14.77
C THR A 18 -4.15 0.02 13.72
N PHE A 19 -5.16 -0.65 13.18
CA PHE A 19 -5.00 -1.68 12.16
C PHE A 19 -4.92 -1.13 10.74
N ALA A 20 -5.23 0.15 10.55
CA ALA A 20 -5.21 0.85 9.28
C ALA A 20 -4.01 1.80 9.17
N LYS A 21 -3.38 1.83 8.01
CA LYS A 21 -2.36 2.82 7.66
C LYS A 21 -2.57 3.33 6.23
N GLU A 22 -2.44 4.63 6.03
CA GLU A 22 -2.50 5.24 4.70
C GLU A 22 -1.08 5.47 4.17
N VAL A 23 -0.93 5.28 2.86
CA VAL A 23 0.33 5.51 2.14
C VAL A 23 0.04 6.27 0.85
N THR A 24 0.86 7.28 0.58
CA THR A 24 0.81 8.03 -0.67
C THR A 24 1.74 7.38 -1.69
N ILE A 25 1.18 7.06 -2.86
CA ILE A 25 1.91 6.62 -4.05
C ILE A 25 2.12 7.85 -4.93
N ASN A 26 3.36 8.36 -4.98
CA ASN A 26 3.72 9.45 -5.89
C ASN A 26 4.10 8.88 -7.26
N PHE A 27 3.47 9.36 -8.33
CA PHE A 27 3.86 8.96 -9.67
C PHE A 27 5.14 9.69 -10.08
N PRO A 28 6.16 8.99 -10.61
CA PRO A 28 7.39 9.61 -11.10
C PRO A 28 7.18 10.75 -12.08
N GLN A 29 6.12 10.66 -12.89
CA GLN A 29 5.65 11.74 -13.77
C GLN A 29 4.13 11.89 -13.64
N PRO A 30 3.59 13.12 -13.67
CA PRO A 30 2.15 13.33 -13.72
C PRO A 30 1.52 12.69 -14.96
N PHE A 31 0.37 12.06 -14.80
CA PHE A 31 -0.46 11.61 -15.92
C PHE A 31 -1.22 12.80 -16.55
N PRO A 32 -1.61 12.71 -17.82
CA PRO A 32 -2.43 13.75 -18.47
C PRO A 32 -3.89 13.76 -17.98
N THR A 33 -4.37 12.63 -17.47
CA THR A 33 -5.70 12.43 -16.88
C THR A 33 -5.59 11.55 -15.64
N THR A 34 -6.65 11.44 -14.84
CA THR A 34 -6.65 10.56 -13.66
C THR A 34 -6.44 9.10 -14.10
N PRO A 35 -5.36 8.42 -13.66
CA PRO A 35 -5.09 7.04 -14.05
C PRO A 35 -5.99 6.05 -13.31
N THR A 36 -6.11 4.83 -13.85
CA THR A 36 -6.54 3.66 -13.09
C THR A 36 -5.35 3.08 -12.34
N VAL A 37 -5.53 2.73 -11.05
CA VAL A 37 -4.47 2.23 -10.17
C VAL A 37 -4.84 0.87 -9.60
N VAL A 38 -3.90 -0.07 -9.65
CA VAL A 38 -3.98 -1.37 -8.96
C VAL A 38 -2.80 -1.46 -8.01
N ALA A 39 -3.05 -1.94 -6.80
CA ALA A 39 -2.01 -2.12 -5.78
C ALA A 39 -2.21 -3.42 -5.00
N ASN A 40 -1.12 -4.00 -4.54
CA ASN A 40 -1.10 -5.18 -3.67
C ASN A 40 -0.05 -5.02 -2.59
N THR A 41 -0.31 -5.59 -1.41
CA THR A 41 0.68 -5.66 -0.35
C THR A 41 1.79 -6.63 -0.71
N LEU A 42 2.99 -6.32 -0.25
CA LEU A 42 4.20 -7.10 -0.41
C LEU A 42 4.88 -7.21 0.96
N GLN A 43 5.38 -8.40 1.28
CA GLN A 43 6.16 -8.60 2.51
C GLN A 43 7.47 -7.81 2.46
N GLU A 44 7.98 -7.39 3.61
CA GLU A 44 9.36 -6.94 3.74
C GLU A 44 10.35 -8.00 3.19
N PRO A 45 11.17 -7.69 2.17
CA PRO A 45 12.03 -8.67 1.49
C PRO A 45 13.13 -9.28 2.36
N SER A 46 13.54 -8.59 3.43
CA SER A 46 14.62 -9.01 4.33
C SER A 46 14.18 -10.01 5.41
N LEU A 47 12.87 -10.24 5.55
CA LEU A 47 12.31 -11.08 6.60
C LEU A 47 11.92 -12.47 6.08
N PRO A 48 11.97 -13.52 6.93
CA PRO A 48 11.34 -14.80 6.61
C PRO A 48 9.82 -14.62 6.40
N PRO A 49 9.12 -15.58 5.80
CA PRO A 49 7.67 -15.51 5.64
C PRO A 49 6.93 -15.20 6.95
N ILE A 50 6.12 -14.15 6.95
CA ILE A 50 5.31 -13.72 8.09
C ILE A 50 3.84 -13.98 7.78
N PRO A 51 3.09 -14.65 8.67
CA PRO A 51 1.70 -15.02 8.45
C PRO A 51 0.71 -13.86 8.66
N ASP A 52 1.11 -12.62 8.38
CA ASP A 52 0.23 -11.46 8.46
C ASP A 52 -0.67 -11.41 7.20
N ALA A 53 -1.95 -11.08 7.38
CA ALA A 53 -2.86 -10.88 6.27
C ALA A 53 -3.30 -9.43 6.17
N PHE A 54 -3.23 -8.86 4.96
CA PHE A 54 -3.57 -7.47 4.73
C PHE A 54 -4.60 -7.32 3.61
N ALA A 55 -5.51 -6.36 3.78
CA ALA A 55 -6.34 -5.82 2.72
C ALA A 55 -5.81 -4.44 2.33
N VAL A 56 -5.89 -4.09 1.04
CA VAL A 56 -5.58 -2.76 0.53
C VAL A 56 -6.73 -2.22 -0.30
N SER A 57 -7.03 -0.94 -0.14
CA SER A 57 -7.96 -0.19 -1.00
C SER A 57 -7.32 1.11 -1.48
N ILE A 58 -7.62 1.51 -2.72
CA ILE A 58 -7.28 2.84 -3.21
C ILE A 58 -8.37 3.81 -2.74
N VAL A 59 -7.98 4.86 -2.01
CA VAL A 59 -8.87 5.84 -1.38
C VAL A 59 -9.11 7.04 -2.28
N SER A 60 -8.07 7.50 -2.97
CA SER A 60 -8.14 8.64 -3.89
C SER A 60 -7.07 8.53 -4.97
N VAL A 61 -7.34 9.14 -6.14
CA VAL A 61 -6.42 9.18 -7.27
C VAL A 61 -6.48 10.55 -7.92
N SER A 62 -5.32 11.14 -8.19
CA SER A 62 -5.13 12.33 -9.02
C SER A 62 -4.11 12.02 -10.11
N PRO A 63 -3.87 12.94 -11.07
CA PRO A 63 -2.82 12.74 -12.06
C PRO A 63 -1.40 12.68 -11.46
N GLN A 64 -1.18 13.16 -10.24
CA GLN A 64 0.15 13.20 -9.59
C GLN A 64 0.38 12.04 -8.62
N GLN A 65 -0.68 11.52 -8.01
CA GLN A 65 -0.56 10.56 -6.93
C GLN A 65 -1.83 9.70 -6.74
N ALA A 66 -1.69 8.64 -5.95
CA ALA A 66 -2.81 7.93 -5.36
C ALA A 66 -2.59 7.77 -3.85
N VAL A 67 -3.68 7.64 -3.09
CA VAL A 67 -3.63 7.26 -1.68
C VAL A 67 -4.20 5.86 -1.54
N ALA A 68 -3.44 4.97 -0.92
CA ALA A 68 -3.90 3.63 -0.56
C ALA A 68 -4.06 3.53 0.96
N ARG A 69 -5.10 2.82 1.41
CA ARG A 69 -5.28 2.42 2.80
C ARG A 69 -5.05 0.93 2.92
N VAL A 70 -4.17 0.55 3.82
CA VAL A 70 -3.84 -0.83 4.13
C VAL A 70 -4.37 -1.17 5.51
N TYR A 71 -5.03 -2.32 5.64
CA TYR A 71 -5.60 -2.82 6.89
C TYR A 71 -5.10 -4.24 7.17
N ARG A 72 -4.63 -4.53 8.39
CA ARG A 72 -4.30 -5.90 8.81
C ARG A 72 -5.57 -6.64 9.25
N VAL A 73 -5.93 -7.72 8.57
CA VAL A 73 -7.25 -8.39 8.72
C VAL A 73 -7.25 -9.65 9.60
N ASP A 74 -6.08 -10.17 9.95
CA ASP A 74 -5.91 -11.40 10.75
C ASP A 74 -5.79 -11.16 12.26
N VAL A 75 -6.04 -9.93 12.72
CA VAL A 75 -5.97 -9.55 14.14
C VAL A 75 -7.29 -8.98 14.62
N SER A 76 -7.69 -9.36 15.83
CA SER A 76 -8.90 -8.86 16.49
C SER A 76 -8.56 -8.10 17.78
N PRO A 77 -9.16 -6.93 18.05
CA PRO A 77 -9.02 -6.29 19.36
C PRO A 77 -9.40 -7.26 20.50
N PRO A 78 -8.67 -7.31 21.62
CA PRO A 78 -7.58 -6.42 22.05
C PRO A 78 -6.17 -6.94 21.70
N GLN A 79 -6.04 -7.94 20.81
CA GLN A 79 -4.73 -8.47 20.41
C GLN A 79 -3.99 -7.40 19.61
N SER A 80 -3.26 -6.54 20.33
CA SER A 80 -2.37 -5.53 19.80
C SER A 80 -1.10 -6.20 19.27
N GLY A 81 -1.23 -6.93 18.17
CA GLY A 81 -0.12 -7.30 17.33
C GLY A 81 0.10 -6.17 16.34
N GLY A 82 1.09 -5.31 16.62
CA GLY A 82 1.62 -4.43 15.57
C GLY A 82 2.02 -5.25 14.33
N TRP A 83 2.32 -4.58 13.24
CA TRP A 83 2.79 -5.30 12.05
C TRP A 83 4.16 -5.89 12.36
N ALA A 84 4.40 -7.15 12.04
CA ALA A 84 5.68 -7.80 12.35
C ALA A 84 6.78 -7.43 11.32
N GLN A 85 6.53 -6.41 10.50
CA GLN A 85 7.29 -6.09 9.30
C GLN A 85 7.14 -4.62 8.89
N ASN A 86 8.11 -4.15 8.12
CA ASN A 86 8.00 -2.94 7.32
C ASN A 86 7.31 -3.25 5.99
N LEU A 87 5.98 -3.25 6.02
CA LEU A 87 5.17 -3.64 4.87
C LEU A 87 5.47 -2.77 3.64
N GLN A 88 5.48 -3.40 2.47
CA GLN A 88 5.62 -2.75 1.17
C GLN A 88 4.32 -2.82 0.37
N LEU A 89 4.16 -1.92 -0.60
CA LEU A 89 3.03 -1.89 -1.51
C LEU A 89 3.53 -1.81 -2.95
N GLY A 90 3.29 -2.86 -3.72
CA GLY A 90 3.48 -2.86 -5.16
C GLY A 90 2.30 -2.17 -5.84
N TRP A 91 2.57 -1.38 -6.88
CA TRP A 91 1.53 -0.66 -7.61
C TRP A 91 1.82 -0.58 -9.11
N ILE A 92 0.75 -0.49 -9.89
CA ILE A 92 0.74 -0.16 -11.31
C ILE A 92 -0.37 0.84 -11.60
N ALA A 93 -0.08 1.83 -12.44
CA ALA A 93 -1.01 2.89 -12.84
C ALA A 93 -0.97 3.09 -14.36
N ARG A 94 -2.14 3.34 -14.95
CA ARG A 94 -2.31 3.58 -16.39
C ARG A 94 -3.31 4.69 -16.67
N ALA A 95 -2.96 5.57 -17.61
CA ALA A 95 -3.87 6.53 -18.24
C ALA A 95 -3.78 6.44 -19.77
#